data_AF-A0A965I5G8-F1
#
_entry.id   AF-A0A965I5G8-F1
#
_cell.length_a   1.000
_cell.length_b   1.000
_cell.length_c   1.000
_cell.angle_alpha   90.00
_cell.angle_beta   90.00
_cell.angle_gamma   90.00
#
_symmetry.space_group_name_H-M   'P 1'
#
loop_
_entity.id
_entity.type
_entity.pdbx_description
1 polymer ?
#
loop_
_entity_poly.entity_id
_entity_poly.type
_entity_poly.pdbx_seq_one_letter_code
_entity_poly.pdbx_strand_id
1 'polypeptide(L)'
;MITFKQYCINEGKLGSMLGAGMVAASSLYGDFAKDWSKHYQTSNNPDKENRARQVVNKGYNVPADAQRAIQIAASIFDGDEGKTKQQLIEYLRHTGAVESGYRTTVQSGGGPARSYWQVEPRTAMDLVKNSSAFFGKKFHVQFGKNALRNAQTWDEKKWSIGLERYPELGATMAAAKWLASNWQD
;
A
#
# COMPACT_ATOMS: atom_id res chain seq x y z
N MET A 1 5.91 11.52 40.83
CA MET A 1 5.12 10.40 40.26
C MET A 1 4.75 10.80 38.84
N ILE A 2 5.27 10.11 37.83
CA ILE A 2 5.04 10.46 36.41
C ILE A 2 3.75 9.79 35.95
N THR A 3 2.86 10.54 35.29
CA THR A 3 1.57 10.01 34.81
C THR A 3 1.75 9.16 33.56
N PHE A 4 0.83 8.22 33.32
CA PHE A 4 0.83 7.30 32.17
C PHE A 4 0.99 8.00 30.81
N LYS A 5 0.48 9.23 30.71
CA LYS A 5 0.58 10.07 29.50
C LYS A 5 2.03 10.50 29.18
N GLN A 6 2.86 10.74 30.20
CA GLN A 6 4.27 11.12 29.99
C GLN A 6 5.12 9.93 29.54
N TYR A 7 4.77 8.71 29.96
CA TYR A 7 5.47 7.49 29.57
C TYR A 7 5.31 7.18 28.07
N CYS A 8 4.11 7.35 27.51
CA CYS A 8 3.85 7.11 26.09
C CYS A 8 4.51 8.12 25.14
N ILE A 9 4.79 9.34 25.62
CA ILE A 9 5.51 10.37 24.87
C ILE A 9 7.02 10.06 24.83
N ASN A 10 7.59 9.61 25.95
CA ASN A 10 9.01 9.26 26.01
C ASN A 10 9.34 7.92 25.34
N GLU A 11 8.38 7.00 25.23
CA GLU A 11 8.54 5.67 24.59
C GLU A 11 7.76 5.52 23.26
N GLY A 12 7.57 6.64 22.54
CA GLY A 12 7.34 6.62 21.09
C GLY A 12 6.12 5.85 20.56
N LYS A 13 4.94 5.92 21.21
CA LYS A 13 3.71 5.30 20.68
C LYS A 13 2.48 6.23 20.75
N LEU A 14 2.18 6.80 19.58
CA LEU A 14 0.86 7.11 19.01
C LEU A 14 -0.18 7.85 19.86
N GLY A 15 -0.59 9.03 19.34
CA GLY A 15 -1.98 9.16 18.91
C GLY A 15 -2.68 10.51 19.17
N SER A 16 -3.08 11.13 18.06
CA SER A 16 -4.18 12.10 17.92
C SER A 16 -3.96 13.54 18.38
N MET A 17 -3.69 14.42 17.39
CA MET A 17 -4.36 15.72 17.34
C MET A 17 -4.98 15.90 15.96
N LEU A 18 -6.31 16.02 15.95
CA LEU A 18 -7.06 16.77 14.95
C LEU A 18 -6.46 18.17 14.85
N GLY A 19 -5.66 18.36 13.81
CA GLY A 19 -5.39 19.65 13.22
C GLY A 19 -5.41 19.40 11.73
N ALA A 20 -6.32 20.08 11.02
CA ALA A 20 -6.21 20.29 9.60
C ALA A 20 -4.95 21.14 9.34
N GLY A 21 -3.78 20.50 9.49
CA GLY A 21 -2.50 20.99 9.06
C GLY A 21 -2.22 20.28 7.76
N MET A 22 -2.36 21.01 6.67
CA MET A 22 -1.78 20.68 5.38
C MET A 22 -0.32 20.30 5.62
N VAL A 23 -0.01 19.00 5.70
CA VAL A 23 1.36 18.57 5.46
C VAL A 23 1.51 18.75 3.97
N ALA A 24 1.93 19.94 3.56
CA ALA A 24 2.55 20.10 2.27
C ALA A 24 3.70 19.09 2.28
N ALA A 25 3.49 17.94 1.65
CA ALA A 25 4.50 16.93 1.38
C ALA A 25 5.55 17.61 0.49
N SER A 26 6.39 18.40 1.12
CA SER A 26 7.48 19.10 0.50
C SER A 26 8.68 18.17 0.62
N SER A 27 8.95 17.52 -0.51
CA SER A 27 10.29 17.23 -1.01
C SER A 27 11.22 16.34 -0.19
N LEU A 28 10.78 15.15 0.24
CA LEU A 28 11.75 14.12 0.66
C LEU A 28 11.92 12.96 -0.31
N TYR A 29 10.99 12.74 -1.24
CA TYR A 29 11.07 11.61 -2.18
C TYR A 29 10.54 12.01 -3.56
N GLY A 30 10.94 11.27 -4.60
CA GLY A 30 10.61 11.53 -6.00
C GLY A 30 9.13 11.84 -6.28
N ASP A 31 8.85 12.37 -7.47
CA ASP A 31 7.49 12.72 -7.89
C ASP A 31 6.61 11.46 -7.94
N PHE A 32 5.88 11.18 -6.84
CA PHE A 32 5.02 10.00 -6.69
C PHE A 32 4.16 9.76 -7.93
N ALA A 33 3.66 10.81 -8.58
CA ALA A 33 2.82 10.65 -9.76
C ALA A 33 3.58 10.04 -10.94
N LYS A 34 4.83 10.45 -11.16
CA LYS A 34 5.72 9.84 -12.17
C LYS A 34 6.04 8.40 -11.80
N ASP A 35 6.40 8.16 -10.54
CA ASP A 35 6.74 6.82 -10.07
C ASP A 35 5.52 5.89 -10.22
N TRP A 36 4.34 6.36 -9.84
CA TRP A 36 3.09 5.62 -9.99
C TRP A 36 2.76 5.35 -11.45
N SER A 37 2.87 6.35 -12.33
CA SER A 37 2.58 6.17 -13.76
C SER A 37 3.57 5.21 -14.42
N LYS A 38 4.85 5.25 -14.05
CA LYS A 38 5.90 4.42 -14.64
C LYS A 38 5.90 2.99 -14.11
N HIS A 39 5.81 2.83 -12.80
CA HIS A 39 6.11 1.57 -12.12
C HIS A 39 4.87 0.81 -11.66
N TYR A 40 3.81 1.53 -11.25
CA TYR A 40 2.59 0.89 -10.75
C TYR A 40 1.52 0.73 -11.84
N GLN A 41 1.26 1.79 -12.61
CA GLN A 41 0.29 1.77 -13.70
C GLN A 41 0.90 1.43 -15.06
N THR A 42 2.24 1.50 -15.17
CA THR A 42 3.01 1.19 -16.39
C THR A 42 2.54 1.92 -17.65
N SER A 43 2.08 3.16 -17.51
CA SER A 43 1.54 3.99 -18.59
C SER A 43 2.45 5.14 -19.05
N ASN A 44 3.31 5.67 -18.18
CA ASN A 44 4.11 6.89 -18.42
C ASN A 44 3.30 8.04 -19.06
N ASN A 45 2.06 8.23 -18.62
CA ASN A 45 1.12 9.15 -19.24
C ASN A 45 1.02 10.46 -18.44
N PRO A 46 1.49 11.61 -19.00
CA PRO A 46 1.51 12.88 -18.30
C PRO A 46 0.13 13.38 -17.82
N ASP A 47 -0.94 13.11 -18.58
CA ASP A 47 -2.29 13.51 -18.17
C ASP A 47 -2.74 12.74 -16.92
N LYS A 48 -2.39 11.46 -16.84
CA LYS A 48 -2.68 10.63 -15.67
C LYS A 48 -1.82 11.04 -14.48
N GLU A 49 -0.55 11.37 -14.69
CA GLU A 49 0.31 11.93 -13.65
C GLU A 49 -0.27 13.24 -13.08
N ASN A 50 -0.72 14.15 -13.94
CA ASN A 50 -1.33 15.41 -13.51
C ASN A 50 -2.58 15.18 -12.66
N ARG A 51 -3.42 14.22 -13.03
CA ARG A 51 -4.59 13.83 -12.22
C ARG A 51 -4.16 13.24 -10.87
N ALA A 52 -3.14 12.39 -10.84
CA ALA A 52 -2.59 11.83 -9.61
C ALA A 52 -2.07 12.94 -8.67
N ARG A 53 -1.30 13.92 -9.20
CA ARG A 53 -0.85 15.09 -8.42
C ARG A 53 -2.03 15.90 -7.87
N GLN A 54 -3.08 16.13 -8.67
CA GLN A 54 -4.28 16.83 -8.21
C GLN A 54 -4.99 16.09 -7.07
N VAL A 55 -5.11 14.77 -7.15
CA VAL A 55 -5.70 13.96 -6.07
C VAL A 55 -4.90 14.08 -4.78
N VAL A 56 -3.57 13.98 -4.86
CA VAL A 56 -2.69 14.09 -3.69
C VAL A 56 -2.75 15.50 -3.10
N ASN A 57 -2.62 16.54 -3.93
CA ASN A 57 -2.61 17.94 -3.50
C ASN A 57 -3.95 18.40 -2.90
N LYS A 58 -5.08 17.87 -3.41
CA LYS A 58 -6.41 18.15 -2.84
C LYS A 58 -6.58 17.54 -1.44
N GLY A 59 -5.77 16.55 -1.09
CA GLY A 59 -5.92 15.76 0.12
C GLY A 59 -7.05 14.73 0.01
N TYR A 60 -6.97 13.72 0.87
CA TYR A 60 -7.90 12.61 0.90
C TYR A 60 -7.98 11.98 2.29
N ASN A 61 -9.11 11.34 2.58
CA ASN A 61 -9.34 10.61 3.82
C ASN A 61 -9.03 9.14 3.59
N VAL A 62 -8.22 8.56 4.48
CA VAL A 62 -7.92 7.12 4.47
C VAL A 62 -8.84 6.45 5.48
N PRO A 63 -9.73 5.53 5.07
CA PRO A 63 -10.56 4.74 5.97
C PRO A 63 -9.74 3.97 7.01
N ALA A 64 -10.33 3.71 8.18
CA ALA A 64 -9.60 3.11 9.30
C ALA A 64 -9.09 1.69 9.01
N ASP A 65 -9.85 0.89 8.25
CA ASP A 65 -9.43 -0.42 7.74
C ASP A 65 -8.24 -0.32 6.79
N ALA A 66 -8.30 0.60 5.82
CA ALA A 66 -7.19 0.87 4.91
C ALA A 66 -5.94 1.36 5.67
N GLN A 67 -6.11 2.23 6.67
CA GLN A 67 -4.99 2.71 7.48
C GLN A 67 -4.30 1.57 8.24
N ARG A 68 -5.07 0.64 8.84
CA ARG A 68 -4.51 -0.55 9.48
C ARG A 68 -3.79 -1.45 8.47
N ALA A 69 -4.39 -1.69 7.31
CA ALA A 69 -3.80 -2.48 6.24
C ALA A 69 -2.47 -1.91 5.74
N ILE A 70 -2.37 -0.59 5.58
CA ILE A 70 -1.15 0.11 5.20
C ILE A 70 -0.05 -0.09 6.24
N GLN A 71 -0.38 0.04 7.54
CA GLN A 71 0.59 -0.16 8.61
C GLN A 71 1.11 -1.59 8.65
N ILE A 72 0.25 -2.57 8.40
CA ILE A 72 0.63 -3.99 8.31
C ILE A 72 1.57 -4.19 7.12
N ALA A 73 1.17 -3.79 5.91
CA ALA A 73 1.98 -3.96 4.70
C ALA A 73 3.35 -3.27 4.82
N ALA A 74 3.38 -2.02 5.28
CA ALA A 74 4.62 -1.29 5.47
C ALA A 74 5.52 -1.90 6.54
N SER A 75 4.95 -2.56 7.57
CA SER A 75 5.76 -3.28 8.57
C SER A 75 6.32 -4.59 8.02
N ILE A 76 5.61 -5.26 7.10
CA ILE A 76 6.08 -6.49 6.46
C ILE A 76 7.33 -6.22 5.64
N PHE A 77 7.34 -5.13 4.85
CA PHE A 77 8.42 -4.83 3.90
C PHE A 77 9.38 -3.74 4.37
N ASP A 78 9.37 -3.39 5.66
CA ASP A 78 10.26 -2.34 6.20
C ASP A 78 11.74 -2.71 6.00
N GLY A 79 12.46 -1.87 5.24
CA GLY A 79 13.87 -2.05 4.88
C GLY A 79 14.09 -2.84 3.59
N ASP A 80 13.06 -3.43 2.99
CA ASP A 80 13.19 -4.17 1.73
C ASP A 80 13.48 -3.19 0.58
N GLU A 81 14.41 -3.55 -0.30
CA GLU A 81 14.90 -2.68 -1.39
C GLU A 81 15.35 -1.28 -0.92
N GLY A 82 15.81 -1.17 0.34
CA GLY A 82 16.22 0.11 0.94
C GLY A 82 15.06 1.06 1.28
N LYS A 83 13.81 0.62 1.16
CA LYS A 83 12.63 1.45 1.44
C LYS A 83 12.24 1.38 2.92
N THR A 84 12.10 2.54 3.54
CA THR A 84 11.65 2.65 4.92
C THR A 84 10.14 2.40 5.03
N LYS A 85 9.70 1.95 6.21
CA LYS A 85 8.27 1.88 6.55
C LYS A 85 7.50 3.18 6.25
N GLN A 86 8.09 4.34 6.50
CA GLN A 86 7.43 5.63 6.28
C GLN A 86 7.20 5.90 4.79
N GLN A 87 8.19 5.63 3.94
CA GLN A 87 8.04 5.73 2.47
C GLN A 87 6.94 4.79 1.98
N LEU A 88 6.93 3.53 2.45
CA LEU A 88 5.90 2.56 2.09
C LEU A 88 4.50 3.01 2.52
N ILE A 89 4.36 3.59 3.72
CA ILE A 89 3.09 4.16 4.20
C ILE A 89 2.62 5.27 3.25
N GLU A 90 3.49 6.21 2.92
CA GLU A 90 3.18 7.35 2.06
C GLU A 90 2.74 6.88 0.67
N TYR A 91 3.52 6.00 0.04
CA TYR A 91 3.21 5.45 -1.27
C TYR A 91 1.89 4.69 -1.28
N LEU A 92 1.65 3.81 -0.31
CA LEU A 92 0.38 3.09 -0.24
C LEU A 92 -0.81 4.04 0.00
N ARG A 93 -0.63 5.12 0.79
CA ARG A 93 -1.67 6.13 0.98
C ARG A 93 -2.01 6.84 -0.33
N HIS A 94 -0.99 7.26 -1.08
CA HIS A 94 -1.19 7.94 -2.35
C HIS A 94 -1.77 7.00 -3.42
N THR A 95 -1.27 5.76 -3.52
CA THR A 95 -1.77 4.76 -4.47
C THR A 95 -3.25 4.49 -4.25
N GLY A 96 -3.70 4.21 -3.02
CA GLY A 96 -5.13 3.95 -2.78
C GLY A 96 -6.02 5.17 -3.09
N ALA A 97 -5.51 6.38 -2.86
CA ALA A 97 -6.22 7.61 -3.21
C ALA A 97 -6.34 7.80 -4.72
N VAL A 98 -5.27 7.56 -5.48
CA VAL A 98 -5.26 7.72 -6.95
C VAL A 98 -6.06 6.62 -7.63
N GLU A 99 -5.96 5.38 -7.16
CA GLU A 99 -6.59 4.22 -7.78
C GLU A 99 -8.10 4.13 -7.53
N SER A 100 -8.56 4.43 -6.30
CA SER A 100 -9.97 4.28 -5.92
C SER A 100 -10.56 5.46 -5.16
N GLY A 101 -9.74 6.46 -4.80
CA GLY A 101 -10.13 7.49 -3.84
C GLY A 101 -10.50 6.93 -2.47
N TYR A 102 -10.13 5.68 -2.17
CA TYR A 102 -10.64 4.91 -1.04
C TYR A 102 -12.17 4.76 -0.98
N ARG A 103 -12.86 4.81 -2.13
CA ARG A 103 -14.33 4.74 -2.19
C ARG A 103 -14.87 3.37 -2.58
N THR A 104 -14.04 2.55 -3.22
CA THR A 104 -14.43 1.23 -3.74
C THR A 104 -13.26 0.27 -3.67
N THR A 105 -13.59 -1.02 -3.51
CA THR A 105 -12.63 -2.13 -3.60
C THR A 105 -12.79 -2.94 -4.88
N VAL A 106 -13.69 -2.51 -5.79
CA VAL A 106 -13.93 -3.11 -7.10
C VAL A 106 -13.67 -2.06 -8.17
N GLN A 107 -12.94 -2.44 -9.22
CA GLN A 107 -12.63 -1.57 -10.35
C GLN A 107 -13.89 -1.06 -11.05
N SER A 108 -13.92 0.24 -11.36
CA SER A 108 -14.94 0.80 -12.24
C SER A 108 -14.76 0.29 -13.68
N GLY A 109 -15.87 0.07 -14.39
CA GLY A 109 -15.83 -0.45 -15.77
C GLY A 109 -15.71 -1.97 -15.89
N GLY A 110 -15.89 -2.72 -14.80
CA GLY A 110 -15.99 -4.19 -14.82
C GLY A 110 -14.66 -4.93 -14.92
N GLY A 111 -13.54 -4.23 -14.78
CA GLY A 111 -12.21 -4.85 -14.81
C GLY A 111 -11.89 -5.72 -13.59
N PRO A 112 -10.80 -6.51 -13.66
CA PRO A 112 -10.50 -7.52 -12.66
C PRO A 112 -9.85 -6.96 -11.39
N ALA A 113 -9.42 -5.70 -11.37
CA ALA A 113 -8.70 -5.13 -10.24
C ALA A 113 -9.58 -5.04 -8.97
N ARG A 114 -8.94 -5.27 -7.82
CA ARG A 114 -9.58 -5.33 -6.50
C ARG A 114 -8.79 -4.58 -5.44
N SER A 115 -9.40 -4.37 -4.28
CA SER A 115 -8.93 -3.56 -3.14
C SER A 115 -8.88 -2.05 -3.45
N TYR A 116 -8.63 -1.24 -2.42
CA TYR A 116 -8.45 0.20 -2.61
C TYR A 116 -7.27 0.54 -3.54
N TRP A 117 -6.29 -0.35 -3.66
CA TRP A 117 -5.08 -0.19 -4.48
C TRP A 117 -5.22 -0.76 -5.89
N GLN A 118 -6.40 -1.28 -6.25
CA GLN A 118 -6.70 -1.79 -7.59
C GLN A 118 -5.63 -2.77 -8.11
N VAL A 119 -5.27 -3.75 -7.28
CA VAL A 119 -4.36 -4.84 -7.66
C VAL A 119 -5.15 -5.87 -8.46
N GLU A 120 -4.65 -6.25 -9.63
CA GLU A 120 -5.25 -7.35 -10.39
C GLU A 120 -4.90 -8.70 -9.76
N PRO A 121 -5.86 -9.65 -9.71
CA PRO A 121 -5.62 -11.01 -9.23
C PRO A 121 -4.43 -11.69 -9.91
N ARG A 122 -4.25 -11.50 -11.22
CA ARG A 122 -3.12 -12.05 -11.98
C ARG A 122 -1.78 -11.48 -11.51
N THR A 123 -1.72 -10.19 -11.21
CA THR A 123 -0.52 -9.56 -10.64
C THR A 123 -0.22 -10.15 -9.26
N ALA A 124 -1.22 -10.32 -8.40
CA ALA A 124 -1.01 -10.94 -7.08
C ALA A 124 -0.52 -12.40 -7.20
N MET A 125 -1.09 -13.17 -8.13
CA MET A 125 -0.64 -14.54 -8.45
C MET A 125 0.82 -14.56 -8.92
N ASP A 126 1.19 -13.63 -9.79
CA ASP A 126 2.55 -13.51 -10.32
C ASP A 126 3.54 -13.16 -9.20
N LEU A 127 3.22 -12.18 -8.36
CA LEU A 127 4.06 -11.75 -7.25
C LEU A 127 4.38 -12.90 -6.30
N VAL A 128 3.39 -13.69 -5.87
CA VAL A 128 3.65 -14.80 -4.93
C VAL A 128 4.43 -15.95 -5.56
N LYS A 129 4.47 -16.06 -6.89
CA LYS A 129 5.22 -17.12 -7.61
C LYS A 129 6.62 -16.66 -7.98
N ASN A 130 6.72 -15.51 -8.65
CA ASN A 130 7.92 -15.02 -9.30
C ASN A 130 8.67 -13.98 -8.47
N SER A 131 7.99 -13.33 -7.51
CA SER A 131 8.59 -12.40 -6.55
C SER A 131 8.47 -12.91 -5.12
N SER A 132 8.47 -14.24 -4.95
CA SER A 132 8.23 -14.91 -3.67
C SER A 132 9.22 -14.51 -2.56
N ALA A 133 10.42 -14.06 -2.94
CA ALA A 133 11.49 -13.63 -2.04
C ALA A 133 11.09 -12.47 -1.12
N PHE A 134 10.19 -11.58 -1.56
CA PHE A 134 9.70 -10.47 -0.72
C PHE A 134 8.83 -10.96 0.46
N PHE A 135 8.22 -12.14 0.36
CA PHE A 135 7.28 -12.65 1.36
C PHE A 135 7.98 -13.45 2.46
N GLY A 136 8.93 -12.80 3.15
CA GLY A 136 9.80 -13.41 4.14
C GLY A 136 9.19 -13.57 5.54
N LYS A 137 10.06 -13.62 6.56
CA LYS A 137 9.69 -13.90 7.96
C LYS A 137 8.57 -12.99 8.49
N LYS A 138 8.60 -11.69 8.19
CA LYS A 138 7.60 -10.72 8.66
C LYS A 138 6.22 -11.00 8.07
N PHE A 139 6.15 -11.38 6.79
CA PHE A 139 4.92 -11.83 6.15
C PHE A 139 4.35 -13.08 6.82
N HIS A 140 5.19 -14.07 7.12
CA HIS A 140 4.75 -15.30 7.80
C HIS A 140 4.30 -15.09 9.24
N VAL A 141 4.87 -14.12 9.95
CA VAL A 141 4.38 -13.72 11.28
C VAL A 141 2.98 -13.12 11.16
N GLN A 142 2.73 -12.29 10.14
CA GLN A 142 1.45 -11.62 9.96
C GLN A 142 0.33 -12.56 9.49
N PHE A 143 0.60 -13.37 8.45
CA PHE A 143 -0.42 -14.17 7.77
C PHE A 143 -0.37 -15.66 8.10
N GLY A 144 0.67 -16.10 8.79
CA GLY A 144 0.89 -17.49 9.18
C GLY A 144 1.95 -18.20 8.35
N LYS A 145 2.56 -19.23 8.96
CA LYS A 145 3.69 -19.99 8.40
C LYS A 145 3.42 -20.56 6.99
N ASN A 146 2.19 -21.00 6.73
CA ASN A 146 1.80 -21.61 5.45
C ASN A 146 1.14 -20.64 4.47
N ALA A 147 1.04 -19.35 4.80
CA ALA A 147 0.27 -18.39 4.01
C ALA A 147 0.76 -18.27 2.57
N LEU A 148 2.07 -18.12 2.35
CA LEU A 148 2.66 -17.99 1.01
C LEU A 148 2.41 -19.24 0.17
N ARG A 149 2.71 -20.41 0.73
CA ARG A 149 2.48 -21.71 0.07
C ARG A 149 1.01 -21.88 -0.31
N ASN A 150 0.09 -21.49 0.56
CA ASN A 150 -1.35 -21.54 0.26
C ASN A 150 -1.73 -20.55 -0.83
N ALA A 151 -1.22 -19.31 -0.77
CA ALA A 151 -1.52 -18.27 -1.75
C ALA A 151 -1.02 -18.63 -3.16
N GLN A 152 0.11 -19.35 -3.26
CA GLN A 152 0.65 -19.85 -4.52
C GLN A 152 -0.24 -20.88 -5.22
N THR A 153 -1.16 -21.55 -4.50
CA THR A 153 -2.11 -22.52 -5.08
C THR A 153 -3.46 -21.92 -5.44
N TRP A 154 -3.70 -20.64 -5.12
CA TRP A 154 -4.98 -20.00 -5.41
C TRP A 154 -5.12 -19.70 -6.90
N ASP A 155 -6.35 -19.90 -7.40
CA ASP A 155 -6.76 -19.45 -8.72
C ASP A 155 -7.11 -17.96 -8.73
N GLU A 156 -7.36 -17.42 -9.93
CA GLU A 156 -7.66 -16.00 -10.13
C GLU A 156 -8.92 -15.56 -9.37
N LYS A 157 -9.93 -16.45 -9.29
CA LYS A 157 -11.19 -16.17 -8.58
C LYS A 157 -10.96 -16.02 -7.08
N LYS A 158 -10.19 -16.93 -6.48
CA LYS A 158 -9.87 -16.88 -5.05
C LYS A 158 -9.01 -15.67 -4.71
N TRP A 159 -8.07 -15.30 -5.57
CA TRP A 159 -7.33 -14.04 -5.44
C TRP A 159 -8.24 -12.81 -5.54
N SER A 160 -9.17 -12.78 -6.49
CA SER A 160 -10.16 -11.69 -6.61
C SER A 160 -10.96 -11.52 -5.32
N ILE A 161 -11.53 -12.61 -4.79
CA ILE A 161 -12.27 -12.59 -3.53
C ILE A 161 -11.38 -12.13 -2.36
N GLY A 162 -10.15 -12.64 -2.29
CA GLY A 162 -9.22 -12.30 -1.22
C GLY A 162 -8.86 -10.80 -1.22
N LEU A 163 -8.47 -10.27 -2.38
CA LEU A 163 -8.11 -8.87 -2.54
C LEU A 163 -9.28 -7.92 -2.27
N GLU A 164 -10.50 -8.32 -2.63
CA GLU A 164 -11.70 -7.52 -2.39
C GLU A 164 -12.09 -7.46 -0.91
N ARG A 165 -12.02 -8.60 -0.22
CA ARG A 165 -12.53 -8.76 1.15
C ARG A 165 -11.53 -8.39 2.25
N TYR A 166 -10.24 -8.50 1.98
CA TYR A 166 -9.19 -8.34 3.00
C TYR A 166 -8.25 -7.19 2.62
N PRO A 167 -8.49 -5.96 3.14
CA PRO A 167 -7.66 -4.80 2.84
C PRO A 167 -6.17 -5.01 3.13
N GLU A 168 -5.83 -5.77 4.17
CA GLU A 168 -4.45 -6.13 4.53
C GLU A 168 -3.76 -6.96 3.43
N LEU A 169 -4.49 -7.87 2.78
CA LEU A 169 -3.95 -8.62 1.65
C LEU A 169 -3.76 -7.70 0.44
N GLY A 170 -4.74 -6.83 0.17
CA GLY A 170 -4.66 -5.82 -0.90
C GLY A 170 -3.47 -4.88 -0.75
N ALA A 171 -3.28 -4.30 0.44
CA ALA A 171 -2.15 -3.43 0.74
C ALA A 171 -0.81 -4.16 0.64
N THR A 172 -0.75 -5.41 1.11
CA THR A 172 0.47 -6.23 1.05
C THR A 172 0.85 -6.53 -0.41
N MET A 173 -0.10 -6.87 -1.27
CA MET A 173 0.17 -7.09 -2.69
C MET A 173 0.53 -5.78 -3.42
N ALA A 174 -0.09 -4.65 -3.06
CA ALA A 174 0.27 -3.35 -3.61
C ALA A 174 1.71 -2.95 -3.25
N ALA A 175 2.14 -3.20 -2.00
CA ALA A 175 3.51 -2.95 -1.57
C ALA A 175 4.50 -3.87 -2.30
N ALA A 176 4.20 -5.17 -2.40
CA ALA A 176 5.03 -6.11 -3.15
C ALA A 176 5.13 -5.72 -4.64
N LYS A 177 4.05 -5.22 -5.25
CA LYS A 177 4.04 -4.70 -6.62
C LYS A 177 5.00 -3.52 -6.79
N TRP A 178 5.00 -2.57 -5.84
CA TRP A 178 5.96 -1.46 -5.83
C TRP A 178 7.41 -1.94 -5.76
N LEU A 179 7.70 -2.89 -4.87
CA LEU A 179 9.06 -3.42 -4.70
C LEU A 179 9.53 -4.19 -5.94
N ALA A 180 8.66 -5.02 -6.52
CA ALA A 180 8.96 -5.80 -7.73
C ALA A 180 9.19 -4.93 -8.99
N SER A 181 8.74 -3.67 -8.98
CA SER A 181 8.86 -2.76 -10.11
C SER A 181 10.23 -2.08 -10.24
N ASN A 182 11.17 -2.37 -9.35
CA ASN A 182 12.47 -1.69 -9.22
C ASN A 182 12.32 -0.17 -9.11
N TRP A 183 11.37 0.29 -8.29
CA TRP A 183 11.20 1.70 -7.96
C TRP A 183 12.41 2.16 -7.11
N GLN A 184 13.47 2.59 -7.79
CA GLN A 184 14.65 3.22 -7.21
C GLN A 184 14.48 4.74 -7.23
N ASP A 185 15.05 5.41 -6.22
CA ASP A 185 15.09 6.87 -6.11
C ASP A 185 16.04 7.50 -7.15
#